data_AF-A0A7X7KDY3-F1
#
_entry.id   AF-A0A7X7KDY3-F1
#
_cell.length_a   1.000
_cell.length_b   1.000
_cell.length_c   1.000
_cell.angle_alpha   90.00
_cell.angle_beta   90.00
_cell.angle_gamma   90.00
#
_symmetry.space_group_name_H-M   'P 1'
#
loop_
_entity.id
_entity.type
_entity.pdbx_description
1 polymer ?
#
loop_
_entity_poly.entity_id
_entity_poly.type
_entity_poly.pdbx_seq_one_letter_code
_entity_poly.pdbx_strand_id
1 'polypeptide(L)'
;MSTLPFAHLHCHSHYSLLDGAGTVRGLLERAKALRMNALALTDHGNLHGALKFYQTAKELGIKPILGLEAYIAPGSRRHKEQGKSKDSSFHLTLLARNRQGFRNLVKLSSAAFTEGFYFKPRIDKELLETHREGLICLSGCASSELSRLILAGGEANFQKALETAAWYRNLFGDDYYIEIQNNHLEVQRTVMEGAVRIAEQLEIPLVATSDVHYIHREDSEAQDILLCVNTGKFRTDTNRMRMETDEFFLRSPEEMYAAFPGREDALRRSQEIADSVDIELELGQRHFPLFTPPEGKTSEQFLRDLCVEGLRERYAKRPDRYADGHFSAEVEARLDRELGVINKLGFPNYFLIVWDFVRFARSQGIQATARGSGVGSLVSYALHLSHICPLEYDLLFERFLDENRREAPDIDIDFCQQRRGEVIQYVKDRYGLENVAQIGTFGTLAARAAIRDVGRALGMPIPRVDAVVAMVPEELKITLEEAIQKSDGLRKAYETDAEVRKLLDLAKGIEGLARNVGTHAAAVVIADRPLTDYVPLQHVQDKKEVITQWAMGDVERAGLLKMDFLGLRNLTILSKVIELIEQTTGEKIDPYTFPLDDAETFALLCRGETKGIFQLESGGIRDLLQRMKPDHFR
;
A
#
# COMPACT_ATOMS: atom_id res chain seq x y z
N MET A 1 -29.92 -0.32 -16.65
CA MET A 1 -29.50 -1.63 -16.08
C MET A 1 -29.70 -2.68 -17.16
N SER A 2 -28.91 -3.76 -17.16
CA SER A 2 -29.13 -4.91 -18.05
C SER A 2 -30.54 -5.49 -17.84
N THR A 3 -31.13 -6.08 -18.90
CA THR A 3 -32.40 -6.81 -18.81
C THR A 3 -32.23 -8.20 -18.18
N LEU A 4 -30.99 -8.69 -18.10
CA LEU A 4 -30.62 -9.95 -17.45
C LEU A 4 -29.89 -9.63 -16.13
N PRO A 5 -30.47 -9.94 -14.95
CA PRO A 5 -29.84 -9.67 -13.67
C PRO A 5 -28.62 -10.56 -13.48
N PHE A 6 -27.46 -9.96 -13.27
CA PHE A 6 -26.19 -10.64 -13.03
C PHE A 6 -25.13 -9.65 -12.52
N ALA A 7 -24.32 -10.09 -11.56
CA ALA A 7 -23.15 -9.38 -11.08
C ALA A 7 -21.97 -10.35 -10.92
N HIS A 8 -20.78 -9.95 -11.37
CA HIS A 8 -19.57 -10.75 -11.15
C HIS A 8 -19.16 -10.70 -9.67
N LEU A 9 -19.16 -11.85 -9.02
CA LEU A 9 -18.80 -12.02 -7.61
C LEU A 9 -17.39 -12.59 -7.37
N HIS A 10 -16.70 -13.00 -8.43
CA HIS A 10 -15.34 -13.54 -8.39
C HIS A 10 -14.52 -12.88 -9.50
N CYS A 11 -13.71 -11.91 -9.12
CA CYS A 11 -12.95 -11.08 -10.06
C CYS A 11 -11.64 -10.58 -9.44
N HIS A 12 -10.58 -10.75 -10.19
CA HIS A 12 -9.21 -10.39 -9.87
C HIS A 12 -8.80 -9.12 -10.62
N SER A 13 -8.13 -8.22 -9.91
CA SER A 13 -7.47 -7.08 -10.51
C SER A 13 -5.96 -7.32 -10.60
N HIS A 14 -5.25 -6.33 -11.13
CA HIS A 14 -3.79 -6.29 -11.13
C HIS A 14 -3.13 -6.36 -9.74
N TYR A 15 -3.92 -6.27 -8.66
CA TYR A 15 -3.46 -6.52 -7.29
C TYR A 15 -3.41 -8.00 -6.91
N SER A 16 -4.01 -8.89 -7.71
CA SER A 16 -3.58 -10.29 -7.80
C SER A 16 -2.26 -10.33 -8.59
N LEU A 17 -1.18 -9.97 -7.88
CA LEU A 17 0.10 -9.59 -8.49
C LEU A 17 0.61 -10.63 -9.49
N LEU A 18 0.87 -10.16 -10.71
CA LEU A 18 1.39 -10.94 -11.84
C LEU A 18 0.50 -12.13 -12.25
N ASP A 19 -0.80 -12.01 -12.01
CA ASP A 19 -1.80 -13.01 -12.39
C ASP A 19 -3.06 -12.34 -12.98
N GLY A 20 -3.64 -11.36 -12.29
CA GLY A 20 -4.69 -10.50 -12.84
C GLY A 20 -4.12 -9.39 -13.75
N ALA A 21 -4.74 -9.18 -14.92
CA ALA A 21 -4.33 -8.17 -15.90
C ALA A 21 -5.26 -6.94 -15.96
N GLY A 22 -6.35 -6.92 -15.19
CA GLY A 22 -7.31 -5.82 -15.17
C GLY A 22 -6.98 -4.71 -14.17
N THR A 23 -6.90 -3.45 -14.60
CA THR A 23 -6.88 -2.33 -13.64
C THR A 23 -8.24 -2.19 -12.95
N VAL A 24 -8.24 -1.76 -11.68
CA VAL A 24 -9.47 -1.50 -10.91
C VAL A 24 -10.46 -0.61 -11.68
N ARG A 25 -9.96 0.49 -12.25
CA ARG A 25 -10.80 1.43 -13.01
C ARG A 25 -11.32 0.81 -14.30
N GLY A 26 -10.47 0.12 -15.05
CA GLY A 26 -10.87 -0.53 -16.30
C GLY A 26 -11.94 -1.61 -16.11
N LEU A 27 -11.83 -2.42 -15.05
CA LEU A 27 -12.86 -3.41 -14.68
C LEU A 27 -14.21 -2.74 -14.40
N LEU A 28 -14.22 -1.66 -13.63
CA LEU A 28 -15.45 -0.92 -13.30
C LEU A 28 -16.06 -0.19 -14.50
N GLU A 29 -15.23 0.42 -15.35
CA GLU A 29 -15.68 1.07 -16.59
C GLU A 29 -16.29 0.05 -17.55
N ARG A 30 -15.69 -1.14 -17.67
CA ARG A 30 -16.25 -2.25 -18.45
C ARG A 30 -17.57 -2.75 -17.85
N ALA A 31 -17.64 -2.94 -16.54
CA ALA A 31 -18.88 -3.36 -15.87
C ALA A 31 -20.03 -2.37 -16.15
N LYS A 32 -19.73 -1.06 -16.08
CA LYS A 32 -20.68 0.01 -16.42
C LYS A 32 -21.08 -0.02 -17.89
N ALA A 33 -20.15 -0.22 -18.81
CA ALA A 33 -20.42 -0.35 -20.25
C ALA A 33 -21.33 -1.55 -20.55
N LEU A 34 -21.16 -2.64 -19.80
CA LEU A 34 -22.00 -3.85 -19.84
C LEU A 34 -23.31 -3.72 -19.04
N ARG A 35 -23.62 -2.52 -18.53
CA ARG A 35 -24.86 -2.17 -17.81
C ARG A 35 -25.10 -2.98 -16.52
N MET A 36 -24.04 -3.53 -15.93
CA MET A 36 -24.07 -4.08 -14.58
C MET A 36 -24.16 -2.94 -13.56
N ASN A 37 -24.76 -3.20 -12.40
CA ASN A 37 -24.90 -2.22 -11.31
C ASN A 37 -23.95 -2.50 -10.14
N ALA A 38 -23.31 -3.66 -10.10
CA ALA A 38 -22.43 -4.11 -9.03
C ALA A 38 -21.25 -4.93 -9.59
N LEU A 39 -20.14 -4.95 -8.86
CA LEU A 39 -18.97 -5.76 -9.16
C LEU A 39 -18.26 -6.11 -7.84
N ALA A 40 -17.79 -7.35 -7.70
CA ALA A 40 -16.91 -7.75 -6.62
C ALA A 40 -15.44 -7.66 -7.02
N LEU A 41 -14.59 -7.39 -6.03
CA LEU A 41 -13.14 -7.56 -6.13
C LEU A 41 -12.68 -8.59 -5.11
N THR A 42 -12.10 -9.69 -5.56
CA THR A 42 -11.72 -10.86 -4.76
C THR A 42 -10.28 -11.26 -5.04
N ASP A 43 -9.35 -10.31 -4.89
CA ASP A 43 -7.94 -10.55 -5.17
C ASP A 43 -7.33 -11.69 -4.33
N HIS A 44 -6.31 -12.36 -4.88
CA HIS A 44 -5.68 -13.54 -4.28
C HIS A 44 -5.00 -13.23 -2.94
N GLY A 45 -5.63 -13.68 -1.85
CA GLY A 45 -5.07 -13.65 -0.50
C GLY A 45 -4.79 -12.26 0.07
N ASN A 46 -5.21 -11.18 -0.60
CA ASN A 46 -4.90 -9.81 -0.23
C ASN A 46 -6.07 -8.85 -0.43
N LEU A 47 -5.95 -7.66 0.17
CA LEU A 47 -6.89 -6.55 0.06
C LEU A 47 -6.21 -5.28 -0.49
N HIS A 48 -5.12 -5.43 -1.26
CA HIS A 48 -4.28 -4.32 -1.74
C HIS A 48 -5.10 -3.24 -2.48
N GLY A 49 -6.04 -3.65 -3.34
CA GLY A 49 -6.86 -2.77 -4.16
C GLY A 49 -8.22 -2.37 -3.55
N ALA A 50 -8.57 -2.88 -2.36
CA ALA A 50 -9.95 -2.82 -1.85
C ALA A 50 -10.48 -1.38 -1.68
N LEU A 51 -9.70 -0.48 -1.08
CA LEU A 51 -10.14 0.90 -0.85
C LEU A 51 -10.22 1.71 -2.15
N LYS A 52 -9.22 1.56 -3.03
CA LYS A 52 -9.21 2.16 -4.37
C LYS A 52 -10.42 1.69 -5.19
N PHE A 53 -10.75 0.41 -5.13
CA PHE A 53 -11.93 -0.17 -5.78
C PHE A 53 -13.22 0.40 -5.22
N TYR A 54 -13.37 0.44 -3.90
CA TYR A 54 -14.54 1.04 -3.24
C TYR A 54 -14.81 2.46 -3.73
N GLN A 55 -13.77 3.31 -3.74
CA GLN A 55 -13.88 4.70 -4.16
C GLN A 55 -14.20 4.84 -5.65
N THR A 56 -13.43 4.15 -6.50
CA THR A 56 -13.63 4.22 -7.95
C THR A 56 -15.02 3.69 -8.35
N ALA A 57 -15.53 2.66 -7.67
CA ALA A 57 -16.85 2.11 -7.91
C ALA A 57 -17.95 3.14 -7.55
N LYS A 58 -17.84 3.75 -6.37
CA LYS A 58 -18.76 4.82 -5.94
C LYS A 58 -18.74 6.01 -6.90
N GLU A 59 -17.56 6.45 -7.35
CA GLU A 59 -17.39 7.51 -8.35
C GLU A 59 -18.09 7.17 -9.69
N LEU A 60 -18.00 5.92 -10.13
CA LEU A 60 -18.60 5.46 -11.39
C LEU A 60 -20.08 5.08 -11.26
N GLY A 61 -20.64 5.05 -10.05
CA GLY A 61 -22.02 4.64 -9.78
C GLY A 61 -22.24 3.12 -9.85
N ILE A 62 -21.19 2.33 -9.62
CA ILE A 62 -21.24 0.87 -9.47
C ILE A 62 -21.18 0.53 -7.99
N LYS A 63 -22.02 -0.40 -7.53
CA LYS A 63 -22.01 -0.89 -6.16
C LYS A 63 -20.76 -1.77 -5.93
N PRO A 64 -19.83 -1.36 -5.04
CA PRO A 64 -18.66 -2.17 -4.74
C PRO A 64 -19.02 -3.32 -3.81
N ILE A 65 -18.54 -4.53 -4.15
CA ILE A 65 -18.54 -5.68 -3.24
C ILE A 65 -17.08 -5.98 -2.92
N LEU A 66 -16.70 -5.82 -1.66
CA LEU A 66 -15.32 -6.06 -1.22
C LEU A 66 -15.18 -7.51 -0.81
N GLY A 67 -14.23 -8.21 -1.39
CA GLY A 67 -14.00 -9.62 -1.12
C GLY A 67 -12.53 -9.99 -1.06
N LEU A 68 -12.30 -11.28 -0.90
CA LEU A 68 -10.98 -11.90 -0.75
C LEU A 68 -11.10 -13.34 -1.25
N GLU A 69 -10.30 -13.73 -2.24
CA GLU A 69 -10.12 -15.16 -2.50
C GLU A 69 -9.02 -15.67 -1.56
N ALA A 70 -9.43 -16.27 -0.46
CA ALA A 70 -8.55 -16.71 0.61
C ALA A 70 -7.88 -18.05 0.29
N TYR A 71 -6.62 -18.19 0.72
CA TYR A 71 -5.96 -19.49 0.73
C TYR A 71 -6.23 -20.20 2.07
N ILE A 72 -6.89 -21.35 2.06
CA ILE A 72 -7.18 -22.17 3.25
C ILE A 72 -6.11 -23.24 3.40
N ALA A 73 -5.43 -23.30 4.55
CA ALA A 73 -4.53 -24.39 4.87
C ALA A 73 -5.31 -25.70 5.07
N PRO A 74 -4.82 -26.87 4.60
CA PRO A 74 -5.48 -28.16 4.83
C PRO A 74 -5.62 -28.54 6.31
N GLY A 75 -4.76 -27.97 7.16
CA GLY A 75 -4.81 -28.07 8.62
C GLY A 75 -4.62 -26.69 9.25
N SER A 76 -3.67 -26.55 10.17
CA SER A 76 -3.35 -25.25 10.76
C SER A 76 -2.57 -24.35 9.79
N ARG A 77 -2.89 -23.04 9.78
CA ARG A 77 -2.14 -22.02 9.04
C ARG A 77 -0.66 -21.94 9.45
N ARG A 78 -0.36 -22.34 10.70
CA ARG A 78 0.98 -22.28 11.31
C ARG A 78 1.89 -23.45 10.90
N HIS A 79 1.32 -24.51 10.32
CA HIS A 79 2.09 -25.69 9.91
C HIS A 79 2.73 -25.48 8.54
N LYS A 80 4.03 -25.80 8.44
CA LYS A 80 4.83 -25.76 7.21
C LYS A 80 5.35 -27.16 6.91
N GLU A 81 4.48 -28.01 6.37
CA GLU A 81 4.85 -29.38 5.97
C GLU A 81 5.61 -29.38 4.64
N GLN A 82 6.50 -30.36 4.45
CA GLN A 82 7.20 -30.55 3.17
C GLN A 82 6.22 -31.12 2.14
N GLY A 83 5.81 -30.29 1.18
CA GLY A 83 4.90 -30.67 0.09
C GLY A 83 5.04 -29.75 -1.12
N LYS A 84 4.38 -30.10 -2.22
CA LYS A 84 4.31 -29.23 -3.40
C LYS A 84 3.46 -28.00 -3.08
N SER A 85 3.83 -26.83 -3.61
CA SER A 85 3.08 -25.58 -3.40
C SER A 85 1.58 -25.71 -3.71
N LYS A 86 1.20 -26.48 -4.74
CA LYS A 86 -0.21 -26.71 -5.11
C LYS A 86 -1.04 -27.44 -4.04
N ASP A 87 -0.41 -28.24 -3.18
CA ASP A 87 -1.08 -29.00 -2.13
C ASP A 87 -1.05 -28.26 -0.77
N SER A 88 -0.43 -27.08 -0.74
CA SER A 88 -0.24 -26.32 0.49
C SER A 88 -1.46 -25.49 0.92
N SER A 89 -2.44 -25.32 0.03
CA SER A 89 -3.68 -24.57 0.28
C SER A 89 -4.80 -24.86 -0.72
N PHE A 90 -6.02 -24.58 -0.30
CA PHE A 90 -7.23 -24.51 -1.13
C PHE A 90 -7.68 -23.06 -1.31
N HIS A 91 -8.48 -22.79 -2.34
CA HIS A 91 -9.10 -21.47 -2.52
C HIS A 91 -10.49 -21.42 -1.89
N LEU A 92 -10.90 -20.23 -1.40
CA LEU A 92 -12.24 -19.96 -0.89
C LEU A 92 -12.60 -18.49 -1.12
N THR A 93 -13.74 -18.23 -1.75
CA THR A 93 -14.18 -16.87 -2.07
C THR A 93 -15.00 -16.30 -0.92
N LEU A 94 -14.55 -15.19 -0.33
CA LEU A 94 -15.24 -14.50 0.76
C LEU A 94 -15.64 -13.09 0.32
N LEU A 95 -16.87 -12.68 0.61
CA LEU A 95 -17.39 -11.34 0.32
C LEU A 95 -17.87 -10.69 1.62
N ALA A 96 -17.54 -9.42 1.82
CA ALA A 96 -18.11 -8.65 2.92
C ALA A 96 -19.57 -8.31 2.61
N ARG A 97 -20.49 -8.80 3.44
CA ARG A 97 -21.90 -8.38 3.40
C ARG A 97 -22.06 -6.94 3.88
N ASN A 98 -21.29 -6.55 4.90
CA ASN A 98 -21.41 -5.25 5.56
C ASN A 98 -20.07 -4.78 6.14
N ARG A 99 -20.09 -3.67 6.88
CA ARG A 99 -18.89 -3.11 7.55
C ARG A 99 -18.20 -4.11 8.50
N GLN A 100 -18.96 -4.92 9.23
CA GLN A 100 -18.39 -5.93 10.12
C GLN A 100 -17.70 -7.04 9.33
N GLY A 101 -18.31 -7.49 8.24
CA GLY A 101 -17.68 -8.40 7.27
C GLY A 101 -16.36 -7.85 6.73
N PHE A 102 -16.33 -6.58 6.33
CA PHE A 102 -15.09 -5.98 5.82
C PHE A 102 -13.99 -5.92 6.89
N ARG A 103 -14.31 -5.58 8.14
CA ARG A 103 -13.36 -5.66 9.27
C ARG A 103 -12.82 -7.07 9.45
N ASN A 104 -13.67 -8.08 9.31
CA ASN A 104 -13.27 -9.48 9.38
C ASN A 104 -12.35 -9.88 8.21
N LEU A 105 -12.61 -9.41 6.98
CA LEU A 105 -11.68 -9.59 5.85
C LEU A 105 -10.31 -8.97 6.12
N VAL A 106 -10.27 -7.77 6.71
CA VAL A 106 -9.01 -7.11 7.11
C VAL A 106 -8.22 -7.97 8.10
N LYS A 107 -8.89 -8.55 9.11
CA LYS A 107 -8.26 -9.45 10.10
C LYS A 107 -7.78 -10.75 9.47
N LEU A 108 -8.61 -11.38 8.64
CA LEU A 108 -8.27 -12.61 7.92
C LEU A 108 -7.06 -12.41 7.01
N SER A 109 -7.07 -11.39 6.16
CA SER A 109 -5.95 -11.09 5.27
C SER A 109 -4.68 -10.75 6.05
N SER A 110 -4.79 -9.97 7.12
CA SER A 110 -3.63 -9.64 7.96
C SER A 110 -3.01 -10.90 8.58
N ALA A 111 -3.82 -11.74 9.23
CA ALA A 111 -3.36 -12.99 9.85
C ALA A 111 -2.78 -13.97 8.81
N ALA A 112 -3.32 -13.98 7.58
CA ALA A 112 -2.80 -14.80 6.49
C ALA A 112 -1.33 -14.47 6.15
N PHE A 113 -0.98 -13.17 6.17
CA PHE A 113 0.39 -12.71 5.92
C PHE A 113 1.28 -12.73 7.15
N THR A 114 0.76 -12.45 8.35
CA THR A 114 1.57 -12.33 9.57
C THR A 114 1.80 -13.65 10.28
N GLU A 115 0.83 -14.58 10.21
CA GLU A 115 0.91 -15.88 10.90
C GLU A 115 0.99 -17.07 9.93
N GLY A 116 0.23 -17.02 8.84
CA GLY A 116 -0.03 -18.18 7.98
C GLY A 116 0.82 -18.27 6.70
N PHE A 117 1.76 -17.35 6.50
CA PHE A 117 2.52 -17.29 5.25
C PHE A 117 3.48 -18.48 5.12
N TYR A 118 3.28 -19.24 4.04
CA TYR A 118 4.21 -20.29 3.59
C TYR A 118 4.65 -20.03 2.14
N PHE A 119 4.00 -20.64 1.14
CA PHE A 119 4.14 -20.25 -0.26
C PHE A 119 3.17 -19.12 -0.65
N LYS A 120 2.03 -19.08 0.04
CA LYS A 120 0.94 -18.12 -0.10
C LYS A 120 0.50 -17.68 1.30
N PRO A 121 -0.16 -16.52 1.45
CA PRO A 121 -0.74 -16.10 2.73
C PRO A 121 -1.99 -16.93 3.03
N ARG A 122 -1.92 -17.86 4.00
CA ARG A 122 -3.00 -18.81 4.28
C ARG A 122 -3.72 -18.51 5.58
N ILE A 123 -5.02 -18.70 5.60
CA ILE A 123 -5.83 -18.80 6.82
C ILE A 123 -6.17 -20.27 7.11
N ASP A 124 -6.96 -20.53 8.14
CA ASP A 124 -7.49 -21.84 8.48
C ASP A 124 -8.93 -21.75 8.97
N LYS A 125 -9.54 -22.92 9.21
CA LYS A 125 -10.93 -23.05 9.67
C LYS A 125 -11.16 -22.38 11.04
N GLU A 126 -10.16 -22.37 11.93
CA GLU A 126 -10.21 -21.68 13.23
C GLU A 126 -10.38 -20.15 13.07
N LEU A 127 -9.60 -19.54 12.17
CA LEU A 127 -9.77 -18.11 11.88
C LEU A 127 -11.12 -17.80 11.24
N LEU A 128 -11.62 -18.68 10.36
CA LEU A 128 -12.95 -18.52 9.77
C LEU A 128 -14.05 -18.59 10.84
N GLU A 129 -13.96 -19.52 11.79
CA GLU A 129 -14.88 -19.60 12.93
C GLU A 129 -14.91 -18.32 13.75
N THR A 130 -13.74 -17.72 13.97
CA THR A 130 -13.59 -16.48 14.75
C THR A 130 -14.11 -15.25 13.99
N HIS A 131 -13.90 -15.19 12.67
CA HIS A 131 -14.15 -14.00 11.84
C HIS A 131 -15.26 -14.18 10.80
N ARG A 132 -16.24 -15.07 11.04
CA ARG A 132 -17.34 -15.34 10.09
C ARG A 132 -18.38 -14.24 9.94
N GLU A 133 -18.58 -13.43 10.99
CA GLU A 133 -19.73 -12.51 11.04
C GLU A 133 -19.70 -11.50 9.88
N GLY A 134 -20.84 -11.36 9.19
CA GLY A 134 -20.98 -10.43 8.07
C GLY A 134 -20.23 -10.85 6.81
N LEU A 135 -19.78 -12.10 6.69
CA LEU A 135 -19.18 -12.64 5.48
C LEU A 135 -20.15 -13.56 4.73
N ILE A 136 -20.19 -13.39 3.40
CA ILE A 136 -20.76 -14.34 2.46
C ILE A 136 -19.63 -15.23 1.93
N CYS A 137 -19.86 -16.53 1.86
CA CYS A 137 -18.88 -17.53 1.49
C CYS A 137 -19.33 -18.30 0.25
N LEU A 138 -18.50 -18.31 -0.79
CA LEU A 138 -18.72 -19.14 -1.97
C LEU A 138 -17.73 -20.32 -1.93
N SER A 139 -18.17 -21.49 -2.36
CA SER A 139 -17.34 -22.71 -2.27
C SER A 139 -15.99 -22.64 -3.02
N GLY A 140 -15.81 -21.66 -3.92
CA GLY A 140 -14.54 -21.38 -4.59
C GLY A 140 -14.42 -22.01 -5.98
N CYS A 141 -13.31 -21.68 -6.66
CA CYS A 141 -12.96 -22.18 -7.99
C CYS A 141 -12.54 -23.67 -7.98
N ALA A 142 -12.06 -24.19 -9.12
CA ALA A 142 -11.58 -25.58 -9.25
C ALA A 142 -10.43 -25.95 -8.27
N SER A 143 -9.74 -24.95 -7.71
CA SER A 143 -8.68 -25.12 -6.70
C SER A 143 -9.18 -25.19 -5.25
N SER A 144 -10.50 -25.07 -5.02
CA SER A 144 -11.13 -25.15 -3.70
C SER A 144 -11.12 -26.55 -3.09
N GLU A 145 -11.33 -26.62 -1.78
CA GLU A 145 -11.40 -27.87 -1.01
C GLU A 145 -12.51 -28.77 -1.54
N LEU A 146 -13.70 -28.19 -1.76
CA LEU A 146 -14.87 -28.90 -2.30
C LEU A 146 -14.60 -29.43 -3.72
N SER A 147 -14.10 -28.56 -4.61
CA SER A 147 -13.87 -28.93 -6.02
C SER A 147 -12.83 -30.02 -6.17
N ARG A 148 -11.74 -29.98 -5.37
CA ARG A 148 -10.72 -31.03 -5.40
C ARG A 148 -11.25 -32.39 -4.94
N LEU A 149 -12.15 -32.41 -3.95
CA LEU A 149 -12.81 -33.66 -3.52
C LEU A 149 -13.71 -34.23 -4.62
N ILE A 150 -14.46 -33.37 -5.33
CA ILE A 150 -15.27 -33.78 -6.48
C ILE A 150 -14.37 -34.37 -7.59
N LEU A 151 -13.29 -33.67 -7.94
CA LEU A 151 -12.35 -34.08 -9.00
C LEU A 151 -11.59 -35.37 -8.66
N ALA A 152 -11.33 -35.63 -7.39
CA ALA A 152 -10.72 -36.89 -6.96
C ALA A 152 -11.63 -38.11 -7.24
N GLY A 153 -12.94 -37.88 -7.33
CA GLY A 153 -13.94 -38.89 -7.70
C GLY A 153 -14.11 -40.01 -6.67
N GLY A 154 -15.11 -40.86 -6.90
CA GLY A 154 -15.42 -42.01 -6.03
C GLY A 154 -16.26 -41.65 -4.80
N GLU A 155 -16.96 -42.65 -4.27
CA GLU A 155 -17.99 -42.47 -3.23
C GLU A 155 -17.41 -41.89 -1.93
N ALA A 156 -16.23 -42.34 -1.52
CA ALA A 156 -15.59 -41.84 -0.30
C ALA A 156 -15.22 -40.35 -0.38
N ASN A 157 -14.81 -39.85 -1.55
CA ASN A 157 -14.51 -38.43 -1.72
C ASN A 157 -15.78 -37.60 -1.90
N PHE A 158 -16.82 -38.16 -2.53
CA PHE A 158 -18.13 -37.52 -2.59
C PHE A 158 -18.73 -37.33 -1.19
N GLN A 159 -18.63 -38.33 -0.32
CA GLN A 159 -19.05 -38.23 1.08
C GLN A 159 -18.27 -37.15 1.84
N LYS A 160 -16.95 -37.08 1.66
CA LYS A 160 -16.14 -35.98 2.22
C LYS A 160 -16.54 -34.62 1.67
N ALA A 161 -16.88 -34.52 0.38
CA ALA A 161 -17.35 -33.28 -0.24
C ALA A 161 -18.67 -32.80 0.42
N LEU A 162 -19.59 -33.73 0.70
CA LEU A 162 -20.81 -33.44 1.47
C LEU A 162 -20.49 -32.94 2.88
N GLU A 163 -19.58 -33.61 3.59
CA GLU A 163 -19.15 -33.20 4.94
C GLU A 163 -18.50 -31.80 4.93
N THR A 164 -17.64 -31.52 3.95
CA THR A 164 -17.01 -30.21 3.78
C THR A 164 -18.04 -29.12 3.49
N ALA A 165 -18.96 -29.34 2.55
CA ALA A 165 -20.03 -28.37 2.24
C ALA A 165 -20.97 -28.16 3.45
N ALA A 166 -21.32 -29.23 4.17
CA ALA A 166 -22.12 -29.15 5.39
C ALA A 166 -21.41 -28.37 6.50
N TRP A 167 -20.08 -28.52 6.63
CA TRP A 167 -19.31 -27.74 7.60
C TRP A 167 -19.37 -26.23 7.30
N TYR A 168 -19.15 -25.83 6.03
CA TYR A 168 -19.27 -24.42 5.64
C TYR A 168 -20.70 -23.90 5.79
N ARG A 169 -21.73 -24.70 5.45
CA ARG A 169 -23.13 -24.33 5.67
C ARG A 169 -23.44 -24.14 7.16
N ASN A 170 -22.96 -25.03 8.02
CA ASN A 170 -23.16 -24.89 9.47
C ASN A 170 -22.45 -23.64 10.02
N LEU A 171 -21.33 -23.27 9.41
CA LEU A 171 -20.54 -22.12 9.83
C LEU A 171 -21.20 -20.78 9.42
N PHE A 172 -21.58 -20.65 8.16
CA PHE A 172 -22.07 -19.40 7.56
C PHE A 172 -23.60 -19.33 7.44
N GLY A 173 -24.32 -20.43 7.64
CA GLY A 173 -25.77 -20.49 7.50
C GLY A 173 -26.22 -20.19 6.07
N ASP A 174 -27.18 -19.27 5.94
CA ASP A 174 -27.73 -18.80 4.65
C ASP A 174 -26.73 -17.96 3.83
N ASP A 175 -25.58 -17.63 4.41
CA ASP A 175 -24.51 -16.88 3.76
C ASP A 175 -23.51 -17.79 3.03
N TYR A 176 -23.76 -19.10 2.97
CA TYR A 176 -22.98 -20.07 2.18
C TYR A 176 -23.65 -20.45 0.86
N TYR A 177 -22.89 -20.36 -0.22
CA TYR A 177 -23.33 -20.71 -1.58
C TYR A 177 -22.34 -21.67 -2.24
N ILE A 178 -22.85 -22.62 -3.02
CA ILE A 178 -22.01 -23.46 -3.86
C ILE A 178 -21.76 -22.73 -5.18
N GLU A 179 -20.50 -22.43 -5.44
CA GLU A 179 -20.03 -21.71 -6.62
C GLU A 179 -19.92 -22.66 -7.82
N ILE A 180 -20.48 -22.24 -8.95
CA ILE A 180 -20.35 -22.94 -10.24
C ILE A 180 -19.75 -22.02 -11.30
N GLN A 181 -18.85 -22.56 -12.11
CA GLN A 181 -18.09 -21.83 -13.11
C GLN A 181 -18.12 -22.58 -14.45
N ASN A 182 -18.15 -21.86 -15.56
CA ASN A 182 -18.09 -22.45 -16.91
C ASN A 182 -17.32 -21.55 -17.90
N ASN A 183 -16.00 -21.75 -17.90
CA ASN A 183 -15.04 -21.14 -18.84
C ASN A 183 -14.64 -22.15 -19.93
N HIS A 184 -15.54 -23.10 -20.23
CA HIS A 184 -15.39 -24.16 -21.24
C HIS A 184 -14.24 -25.15 -20.97
N LEU A 185 -13.92 -25.37 -19.70
CA LEU A 185 -12.93 -26.35 -19.26
C LEU A 185 -13.59 -27.64 -18.77
N GLU A 186 -13.01 -28.79 -19.14
CA GLU A 186 -13.53 -30.11 -18.72
C GLU A 186 -13.51 -30.27 -17.18
N VAL A 187 -12.46 -29.72 -16.54
CA VAL A 187 -12.34 -29.72 -15.07
C VAL A 187 -13.50 -28.95 -14.42
N GLN A 188 -13.90 -27.81 -14.97
CA GLN A 188 -15.01 -27.01 -14.44
C GLN A 188 -16.36 -27.69 -14.71
N ARG A 189 -16.53 -28.36 -15.86
CA ARG A 189 -17.74 -29.16 -16.13
C ARG A 189 -17.92 -30.27 -15.10
N THR A 190 -16.86 -31.05 -14.86
CA THR A 190 -16.87 -32.13 -13.85
C THR A 190 -17.20 -31.59 -12.46
N VAL A 191 -16.56 -30.47 -12.07
CA VAL A 191 -16.85 -29.80 -10.79
C VAL A 191 -18.29 -29.33 -10.71
N MET A 192 -18.81 -28.68 -11.76
CA MET A 192 -20.18 -28.17 -11.79
C MET A 192 -21.22 -29.28 -11.62
N GLU A 193 -21.06 -30.40 -12.32
CA GLU A 193 -21.97 -31.56 -12.18
C GLU A 193 -21.98 -32.12 -10.76
N GLY A 194 -20.80 -32.28 -10.14
CA GLY A 194 -20.68 -32.72 -8.75
C GLY A 194 -21.25 -31.69 -7.75
N ALA A 195 -20.98 -30.41 -7.99
CA ALA A 195 -21.42 -29.31 -7.15
C ALA A 195 -22.95 -29.18 -7.15
N VAL A 196 -23.61 -29.33 -8.31
CA VAL A 196 -25.08 -29.37 -8.42
C VAL A 196 -25.67 -30.51 -7.60
N ARG A 197 -25.10 -31.72 -7.68
CA ARG A 197 -25.58 -32.87 -6.91
C ARG A 197 -25.46 -32.64 -5.40
N ILE A 198 -24.35 -32.05 -4.95
CA ILE A 198 -24.12 -31.72 -3.54
C ILE A 198 -25.11 -30.63 -3.09
N ALA A 199 -25.31 -29.60 -3.90
CA ALA A 199 -26.25 -28.52 -3.64
C ALA A 199 -27.69 -29.02 -3.49
N GLU A 200 -28.13 -29.95 -4.34
CA GLU A 200 -29.45 -30.59 -4.25
C GLU A 200 -29.59 -31.44 -2.99
N GLN A 201 -28.58 -32.25 -2.65
CA GLN A 201 -28.63 -33.13 -1.47
C GLN A 201 -28.60 -32.38 -0.15
N LEU A 202 -27.88 -31.27 -0.10
CA LEU A 202 -27.76 -30.44 1.10
C LEU A 202 -28.69 -29.24 1.07
N GLU A 203 -29.49 -29.02 0.04
CA GLU A 203 -30.34 -27.83 -0.10
C GLU A 203 -29.56 -26.51 0.07
N ILE A 204 -28.37 -26.43 -0.51
CA ILE A 204 -27.51 -25.24 -0.50
C ILE A 204 -27.69 -24.52 -1.84
N PRO A 205 -27.95 -23.20 -1.85
CA PRO A 205 -28.15 -22.46 -3.09
C PRO A 205 -26.88 -22.40 -3.95
N LEU A 206 -27.05 -22.50 -5.28
CA LEU A 206 -25.99 -22.34 -6.27
C LEU A 206 -25.79 -20.87 -6.64
N VAL A 207 -24.55 -20.48 -6.93
CA VAL A 207 -24.25 -19.16 -7.52
C VAL A 207 -23.27 -19.30 -8.68
N ALA A 208 -23.55 -18.60 -9.78
CA ALA A 208 -22.69 -18.63 -10.97
C ALA A 208 -21.67 -17.49 -10.96
N THR A 209 -20.42 -17.81 -11.28
CA THR A 209 -19.32 -16.85 -11.46
C THR A 209 -18.47 -17.24 -12.68
N SER A 210 -17.47 -16.43 -13.04
CA SER A 210 -16.56 -16.75 -14.15
C SER A 210 -15.07 -16.56 -13.85
N ASP A 211 -14.70 -16.32 -12.59
CA ASP A 211 -13.30 -16.23 -12.15
C ASP A 211 -12.47 -15.24 -13.00
N VAL A 212 -12.91 -13.98 -13.05
CA VAL A 212 -12.41 -12.99 -14.01
C VAL A 212 -10.98 -12.57 -13.68
N HIS A 213 -10.07 -12.60 -14.65
CA HIS A 213 -8.67 -12.17 -14.50
C HIS A 213 -8.27 -11.02 -15.42
N TYR A 214 -9.07 -10.71 -16.45
CA TYR A 214 -8.80 -9.63 -17.40
C TYR A 214 -10.09 -8.97 -17.91
N ILE A 215 -9.97 -7.81 -18.56
CA ILE A 215 -11.13 -6.95 -18.87
C ILE A 215 -11.83 -7.44 -20.14
N HIS A 216 -11.05 -7.63 -21.21
CA HIS A 216 -11.54 -8.03 -22.53
C HIS A 216 -10.95 -9.38 -22.94
N ARG A 217 -11.64 -10.13 -23.80
CA ARG A 217 -11.18 -11.45 -24.26
C ARG A 217 -9.79 -11.38 -24.91
N GLU A 218 -9.51 -10.28 -25.61
CA GLU A 218 -8.24 -10.03 -26.29
C GLU A 218 -7.06 -9.83 -25.31
N ASP A 219 -7.33 -9.48 -24.06
CA ASP A 219 -6.31 -9.29 -23.02
C ASP A 219 -5.71 -10.62 -22.51
N SER A 220 -6.25 -11.76 -22.95
CA SER A 220 -5.75 -13.10 -22.59
C SER A 220 -4.27 -13.28 -22.91
N GLU A 221 -3.75 -12.69 -24.01
CA GLU A 221 -2.32 -12.74 -24.32
C GLU A 221 -1.47 -11.94 -23.32
N ALA A 222 -1.96 -10.78 -22.86
CA ALA A 222 -1.25 -9.96 -21.87
C ALA A 222 -1.22 -10.68 -20.51
N GLN A 223 -2.33 -11.32 -20.13
CA GLN A 223 -2.40 -12.14 -18.93
C GLN A 223 -1.44 -13.34 -18.99
N ASP A 224 -1.37 -14.03 -20.12
CA ASP A 224 -0.44 -15.13 -20.35
C ASP A 224 1.03 -14.70 -20.16
N ILE A 225 1.36 -13.49 -20.62
CA ILE A 225 2.68 -12.89 -20.42
C ILE A 225 2.93 -12.56 -18.94
N LEU A 226 1.96 -12.03 -18.20
CA LEU A 226 2.10 -11.79 -16.76
C LEU A 226 2.43 -13.08 -16.01
N LEU A 227 1.75 -14.19 -16.32
CA LEU A 227 2.05 -15.51 -15.75
C LEU A 227 3.47 -15.97 -16.07
N CYS A 228 3.94 -15.75 -17.30
CA CYS A 228 5.32 -16.05 -17.69
C CYS A 228 6.33 -15.21 -16.88
N VAL A 229 6.04 -13.92 -16.68
CA VAL A 229 6.88 -13.02 -15.86
C VAL A 229 6.89 -13.46 -14.39
N ASN A 230 5.73 -13.83 -13.84
CA ASN A 230 5.57 -14.32 -12.47
C ASN A 230 6.37 -15.60 -12.20
N THR A 231 6.26 -16.56 -13.12
CA THR A 231 6.87 -17.89 -12.98
C THR A 231 8.31 -17.96 -13.47
N GLY A 232 8.84 -16.87 -14.06
CA GLY A 232 10.17 -16.83 -14.65
C GLY A 232 10.33 -17.78 -15.84
N LYS A 233 9.24 -18.05 -16.57
CA LYS A 233 9.21 -18.98 -17.71
C LYS A 233 9.08 -18.22 -19.03
N PHE A 234 9.51 -18.87 -20.11
CA PHE A 234 9.29 -18.36 -21.46
C PHE A 234 7.92 -18.79 -21.98
N ARG A 235 7.30 -17.96 -22.83
CA ARG A 235 6.02 -18.26 -23.48
C ARG A 235 6.08 -19.56 -24.31
N THR A 236 7.26 -19.92 -24.79
CA THR A 236 7.56 -21.13 -25.56
C THR A 236 7.73 -22.40 -24.71
N ASP A 237 7.83 -22.31 -23.38
CA ASP A 237 7.91 -23.48 -22.49
C ASP A 237 6.56 -24.22 -22.49
N THR A 238 6.55 -25.52 -22.79
CA THR A 238 5.33 -26.34 -22.86
C THR A 238 4.79 -26.72 -21.48
N ASN A 239 5.64 -26.71 -20.44
CA ASN A 239 5.28 -27.08 -19.07
C ASN A 239 5.13 -25.85 -18.14
N ARG A 240 4.75 -24.70 -18.71
CA ARG A 240 4.51 -23.47 -17.95
C ARG A 240 3.09 -23.37 -17.43
N MET A 241 2.89 -22.50 -16.44
CA MET A 241 1.56 -22.09 -16.00
C MET A 241 0.91 -21.22 -17.09
N ARG A 242 -0.33 -21.55 -17.45
CA ARG A 242 -1.18 -20.81 -18.38
C ARG A 242 -2.64 -21.08 -18.06
N MET A 243 -3.52 -20.14 -18.41
CA MET A 243 -4.94 -20.43 -18.55
C MET A 243 -5.16 -21.17 -19.87
N GLU A 244 -5.93 -22.26 -19.86
CA GLU A 244 -6.11 -23.11 -21.04
C GLU A 244 -7.04 -22.49 -22.10
N THR A 245 -7.90 -21.55 -21.68
CA THR A 245 -8.86 -20.83 -22.53
C THR A 245 -8.72 -19.32 -22.35
N ASP A 246 -9.29 -18.56 -23.29
CA ASP A 246 -9.39 -17.08 -23.29
C ASP A 246 -10.68 -16.56 -22.62
N GLU A 247 -11.29 -17.39 -21.78
CA GLU A 247 -12.65 -17.18 -21.27
C GLU A 247 -12.72 -16.54 -19.88
N PHE A 248 -11.58 -16.14 -19.30
CA PHE A 248 -11.47 -15.53 -17.97
C PHE A 248 -11.57 -13.99 -18.01
N PHE A 249 -12.30 -13.44 -18.99
CA PHE A 249 -12.55 -12.00 -19.10
C PHE A 249 -13.85 -11.58 -18.41
N LEU A 250 -14.05 -10.27 -18.24
CA LEU A 250 -15.29 -9.70 -17.70
C LEU A 250 -16.44 -9.83 -18.73
N ARG A 251 -17.07 -11.01 -18.76
CA ARG A 251 -18.21 -11.35 -19.61
C ARG A 251 -19.43 -10.46 -19.35
N SER A 252 -20.19 -10.18 -20.39
CA SER A 252 -21.52 -9.58 -20.32
C SER A 252 -22.53 -10.51 -19.64
N PRO A 253 -23.63 -9.97 -19.08
CA PRO A 253 -24.74 -10.80 -18.61
C PRO A 253 -25.24 -11.76 -19.69
N GLU A 254 -25.34 -11.32 -20.95
CA GLU A 254 -25.80 -12.17 -22.06
C GLU A 254 -24.86 -13.36 -22.30
N GLU A 255 -23.55 -13.14 -22.31
CA GLU A 255 -22.55 -14.21 -22.43
C GLU A 255 -22.61 -15.18 -21.24
N MET A 256 -22.83 -14.65 -20.03
CA MET A 256 -22.99 -15.48 -18.83
C MET A 256 -24.26 -16.34 -18.89
N TYR A 257 -25.40 -15.79 -19.29
CA TYR A 257 -26.63 -16.58 -19.47
C TYR A 257 -26.48 -17.64 -20.56
N ALA A 258 -25.77 -17.33 -21.66
CA ALA A 258 -25.49 -18.31 -22.71
C ALA A 258 -24.58 -19.45 -22.24
N ALA A 259 -23.66 -19.19 -21.31
CA ALA A 259 -22.74 -20.20 -20.76
C ALA A 259 -23.41 -21.15 -19.75
N PHE A 260 -24.58 -20.81 -19.20
CA PHE A 260 -25.24 -21.58 -18.14
C PHE A 260 -26.72 -21.90 -18.48
N PRO A 261 -26.98 -22.68 -19.56
CA PRO A 261 -28.34 -23.04 -19.94
C PRO A 261 -29.05 -23.84 -18.84
N GLY A 262 -30.26 -23.44 -18.44
CA GLY A 262 -31.03 -24.13 -17.40
C GLY A 262 -30.51 -23.91 -15.97
N ARG A 263 -29.68 -22.89 -15.75
CA ARG A 263 -29.15 -22.45 -14.44
C ARG A 263 -29.28 -20.93 -14.28
N GLU A 264 -30.34 -20.36 -14.85
CA GLU A 264 -30.64 -18.93 -14.80
C GLU A 264 -30.90 -18.44 -13.36
N ASP A 265 -31.30 -19.34 -12.46
CA ASP A 265 -31.47 -19.05 -11.04
C ASP A 265 -30.13 -18.76 -10.34
N ALA A 266 -29.08 -19.54 -10.62
CA ALA A 266 -27.74 -19.33 -10.07
C ALA A 266 -27.11 -18.01 -10.55
N LEU A 267 -27.42 -17.61 -11.78
CA LEU A 267 -27.02 -16.31 -12.34
C LEU A 267 -27.77 -15.15 -11.67
N ARG A 268 -29.10 -15.25 -11.54
CA ARG A 268 -29.91 -14.24 -10.84
C ARG A 268 -29.47 -14.10 -9.38
N ARG A 269 -29.12 -15.20 -8.73
CA ARG A 269 -28.64 -15.23 -7.34
C ARG A 269 -27.38 -14.40 -7.13
N SER A 270 -26.50 -14.31 -8.13
CA SER A 270 -25.33 -13.42 -8.06
C SER A 270 -25.73 -11.96 -7.86
N GLN A 271 -26.80 -11.52 -8.54
CA GLN A 271 -27.36 -10.19 -8.38
C GLN A 271 -28.07 -10.02 -7.03
N GLU A 272 -28.81 -11.03 -6.58
CA GLU A 272 -29.47 -11.01 -5.26
C GLU A 272 -28.46 -10.87 -4.12
N ILE A 273 -27.34 -11.62 -4.19
CA ILE A 273 -26.22 -11.48 -3.27
C ILE A 273 -25.66 -10.06 -3.33
N ALA A 274 -25.36 -9.56 -4.54
CA ALA A 274 -24.88 -8.19 -4.73
C ALA A 274 -25.83 -7.14 -4.15
N ASP A 275 -27.14 -7.31 -4.31
CA ASP A 275 -28.16 -6.41 -3.80
C ASP A 275 -28.23 -6.45 -2.26
N SER A 276 -27.94 -7.61 -1.64
CA SER A 276 -27.91 -7.79 -0.19
C SER A 276 -26.69 -7.19 0.53
N VAL A 277 -25.64 -6.82 -0.22
CA VAL A 277 -24.42 -6.19 0.33
C VAL A 277 -24.70 -4.74 0.71
N ASP A 278 -24.31 -4.32 1.91
CA ASP A 278 -24.40 -2.95 2.36
C ASP A 278 -23.10 -2.52 3.07
N ILE A 279 -22.12 -2.09 2.26
CA ILE A 279 -20.82 -1.64 2.75
C ILE A 279 -20.76 -0.11 2.73
N GLU A 280 -20.88 0.47 3.91
CA GLU A 280 -20.55 1.86 4.18
C GLU A 280 -19.25 1.94 4.98
N LEU A 281 -18.19 2.41 4.31
CA LEU A 281 -16.90 2.66 4.96
C LEU A 281 -16.88 4.10 5.48
N GLU A 282 -16.55 4.25 6.75
CA GLU A 282 -16.29 5.56 7.35
C GLU A 282 -14.89 6.03 6.94
N LEU A 283 -14.82 6.78 5.85
CA LEU A 283 -13.58 7.36 5.35
C LEU A 283 -13.42 8.80 5.87
N GLY A 284 -12.18 9.19 6.19
CA GLY A 284 -11.84 10.55 6.63
C GLY A 284 -12.10 10.86 8.10
N GLN A 285 -12.59 9.91 8.92
CA GLN A 285 -12.50 10.03 10.38
C GLN A 285 -11.03 9.94 10.81
N ARG A 286 -10.59 10.76 11.76
CA ARG A 286 -9.18 10.78 12.20
C ARG A 286 -8.98 9.80 13.35
N HIS A 287 -8.16 8.78 13.14
CA HIS A 287 -7.78 7.77 14.12
C HIS A 287 -6.35 8.02 14.59
N PHE A 288 -6.13 9.19 15.17
CA PHE A 288 -4.80 9.65 15.55
C PHE A 288 -4.39 9.07 16.90
N PRO A 289 -3.09 8.76 17.06
CA PRO A 289 -2.58 8.23 18.31
C PRO A 289 -2.72 9.25 19.44
N LEU A 290 -2.93 8.74 20.65
CA LEU A 290 -3.02 9.54 21.86
C LEU A 290 -1.69 9.49 22.61
N PHE A 291 -1.23 10.64 23.08
CA PHE A 291 -0.12 10.70 24.02
C PHE A 291 -0.70 10.73 25.43
N THR A 292 -0.16 9.92 26.34
CA THR A 292 -0.56 9.92 27.75
C THR A 292 0.36 10.86 28.54
N PRO A 293 -0.10 12.06 28.94
CA PRO A 293 0.71 12.98 29.73
C PRO A 293 0.90 12.46 31.17
N PRO A 294 1.84 13.04 31.95
CA PRO A 294 1.93 12.79 33.37
C PRO A 294 0.61 13.05 34.12
N GLU A 295 0.39 12.34 35.22
CA GLU A 295 -0.86 12.40 35.99
C GLU A 295 -1.24 13.84 36.37
N GLY A 296 -2.51 14.19 36.16
CA GLY A 296 -3.05 15.52 36.47
C GLY A 296 -2.84 16.59 35.39
N LYS A 297 -2.24 16.27 34.24
CA LYS A 297 -2.08 17.22 33.12
C LYS A 297 -2.87 16.78 31.88
N THR A 298 -3.44 17.77 31.19
CA THR A 298 -3.97 17.61 29.83
C THR A 298 -2.84 17.67 28.78
N SER A 299 -3.07 17.17 27.58
CA SER A 299 -2.08 17.24 26.48
C SER A 299 -1.74 18.69 26.12
N GLU A 300 -2.72 19.60 26.17
CA GLU A 300 -2.54 21.03 25.94
C GLU A 300 -1.61 21.68 26.98
N GLN A 301 -1.86 21.40 28.26
CA GLN A 301 -1.04 21.92 29.36
C GLN A 301 0.39 21.37 29.30
N PHE A 302 0.53 20.06 29.09
CA PHE A 302 1.84 19.44 29.04
C PHE A 302 2.66 19.93 27.84
N LEU A 303 2.04 20.10 26.67
CA LEU A 303 2.69 20.68 25.50
C LEU A 303 3.19 22.11 25.78
N ARG A 304 2.37 22.94 26.44
CA ARG A 304 2.75 24.31 26.80
C ARG A 304 3.95 24.31 27.76
N ASP A 305 3.94 23.46 28.78
CA ASP A 305 5.04 23.37 29.75
C ASP A 305 6.37 23.02 29.06
N LEU A 306 6.35 22.03 28.16
CA LEU A 306 7.52 21.63 27.38
C LEU A 306 8.03 22.77 26.48
N CYS A 307 7.12 23.53 25.86
CA CYS A 307 7.52 24.66 25.03
C CYS A 307 8.18 25.76 25.86
N VAL A 308 7.62 26.07 27.02
CA VAL A 308 8.20 27.08 27.93
C VAL A 308 9.58 26.64 28.40
N GLU A 309 9.75 25.38 28.82
CA GLU A 309 11.04 24.83 29.21
C GLU A 309 12.06 24.89 28.07
N GLY A 310 11.70 24.40 26.88
CA GLY A 310 12.58 24.38 25.73
C GLY A 310 12.98 25.77 25.22
N LEU A 311 12.07 26.76 25.26
CA LEU A 311 12.41 28.15 24.92
C LEU A 311 13.33 28.80 25.96
N ARG A 312 13.16 28.50 27.25
CA ARG A 312 14.08 28.99 28.30
C ARG A 312 15.49 28.48 28.05
N GLU A 313 15.65 27.20 27.71
CA GLU A 313 16.94 26.61 27.38
C GLU A 313 17.56 27.25 26.13
N ARG A 314 16.78 27.36 25.05
CA ARG A 314 17.26 27.87 23.76
C ARG A 314 17.60 29.35 23.78
N TYR A 315 16.88 30.15 24.57
CA TYR A 315 17.11 31.59 24.69
C TYR A 315 17.95 31.99 25.92
N ALA A 316 18.49 31.04 26.67
CA ALA A 316 19.31 31.33 27.87
C ALA A 316 20.50 32.28 27.59
N LYS A 317 21.04 32.29 26.37
CA LYS A 317 22.14 33.17 25.94
C LYS A 317 21.67 34.35 25.06
N ARG A 318 20.37 34.62 24.99
CA ARG A 318 19.74 35.63 24.13
C ARG A 318 18.92 36.60 24.99
N PRO A 319 19.56 37.61 25.61
CA PRO A 319 18.86 38.57 26.47
C PRO A 319 17.82 39.42 25.72
N ASP A 320 17.92 39.49 24.39
CA ASP A 320 16.90 40.09 23.51
C ASP A 320 15.58 39.28 23.50
N ARG A 321 15.63 37.99 23.83
CA ARG A 321 14.49 37.06 23.79
C ARG A 321 14.03 36.57 25.15
N TYR A 322 14.96 36.40 26.10
CA TYR A 322 14.69 35.95 27.46
C TYR A 322 15.61 36.63 28.47
N ALA A 323 15.02 37.39 29.40
CA ALA A 323 15.74 38.12 30.45
C ALA A 323 14.90 38.13 31.73
N ASP A 324 15.57 38.08 32.89
CA ASP A 324 14.95 38.19 34.22
C ASP A 324 13.78 37.21 34.49
N GLY A 325 13.81 36.02 33.85
CA GLY A 325 12.75 35.01 34.00
C GLY A 325 11.55 35.21 33.07
N HIS A 326 11.57 36.22 32.22
CA HIS A 326 10.49 36.58 31.31
C HIS A 326 10.92 36.50 29.84
N PHE A 327 10.00 36.07 28.97
CA PHE A 327 10.21 36.13 27.54
C PHE A 327 9.87 37.52 27.00
N SER A 328 10.50 37.92 25.90
CA SER A 328 10.10 39.14 25.18
C SER A 328 8.64 39.03 24.69
N ALA A 329 7.95 40.16 24.56
CA ALA A 329 6.56 40.21 24.13
C ALA A 329 6.33 39.54 22.76
N GLU A 330 7.31 39.59 21.85
CA GLU A 330 7.25 38.92 20.56
C GLU A 330 7.22 37.39 20.69
N VAL A 331 8.07 36.83 21.57
CA VAL A 331 8.15 35.39 21.84
C VAL A 331 6.87 34.88 22.49
N GLU A 332 6.37 35.58 23.52
CA GLU A 332 5.13 35.18 24.19
C GLU A 332 3.93 35.23 23.24
N ALA A 333 3.78 36.34 22.49
CA ALA A 333 2.70 36.49 21.54
C ALA A 333 2.73 35.42 20.44
N ARG A 334 3.92 35.07 19.93
CA ARG A 334 4.07 34.01 18.92
C ARG A 334 3.72 32.64 19.52
N LEU A 335 4.23 32.31 20.69
CA LEU A 335 3.98 31.02 21.34
C LEU A 335 2.49 30.82 21.64
N ASP A 336 1.84 31.83 22.23
CA ASP A 336 0.42 31.77 22.58
C ASP A 336 -0.47 31.62 21.35
N ARG A 337 -0.13 32.33 20.28
CA ARG A 337 -0.82 32.21 19.01
C ARG A 337 -0.69 30.81 18.42
N GLU A 338 0.53 30.28 18.32
CA GLU A 338 0.76 28.94 17.75
C GLU A 338 0.06 27.85 18.57
N LEU A 339 0.23 27.86 19.90
CA LEU A 339 -0.45 26.91 20.79
C LEU A 339 -1.98 27.04 20.71
N GLY A 340 -2.50 28.26 20.58
CA GLY A 340 -3.93 28.51 20.39
C GLY A 340 -4.48 27.82 19.14
N VAL A 341 -3.79 27.96 18.00
CA VAL A 341 -4.15 27.29 16.74
C VAL A 341 -4.04 25.77 16.86
N ILE A 342 -2.94 25.26 17.44
CA ILE A 342 -2.70 23.81 17.63
C ILE A 342 -3.82 23.18 18.47
N ASN A 343 -4.19 23.82 19.58
CA ASN A 343 -5.24 23.35 20.48
C ASN A 343 -6.61 23.40 19.78
N LYS A 344 -6.93 24.50 19.09
CA LYS A 344 -8.20 24.66 18.38
C LYS A 344 -8.40 23.60 17.29
N LEU A 345 -7.32 23.21 16.61
CA LEU A 345 -7.36 22.19 15.55
C LEU A 345 -7.21 20.75 16.07
N GLY A 346 -6.97 20.56 17.38
CA GLY A 346 -6.89 19.24 18.00
C GLY A 346 -5.58 18.48 17.74
N PHE A 347 -4.47 19.20 17.50
CA PHE A 347 -3.15 18.60 17.29
C PHE A 347 -2.17 18.54 18.50
N PRO A 348 -2.53 18.79 19.77
CA PRO A 348 -1.55 18.68 20.87
C PRO A 348 -0.87 17.32 20.96
N ASN A 349 -1.64 16.22 20.86
CA ASN A 349 -1.11 14.86 20.90
C ASN A 349 -0.12 14.58 19.76
N TYR A 350 -0.37 15.14 18.58
CA TYR A 350 0.55 15.00 17.45
C TYR A 350 1.93 15.58 17.76
N PHE A 351 1.97 16.83 18.25
CA PHE A 351 3.24 17.46 18.63
C PHE A 351 3.94 16.72 19.76
N LEU A 352 3.19 16.22 20.75
CA LEU A 352 3.75 15.43 21.85
C LEU A 352 4.37 14.12 21.37
N ILE A 353 3.74 13.43 20.42
CA ILE A 353 4.31 12.18 19.87
C ILE A 353 5.58 12.47 19.08
N VAL A 354 5.56 13.52 18.25
CA VAL A 354 6.75 13.94 17.49
C VAL A 354 7.89 14.34 18.43
N TRP A 355 7.57 15.11 19.48
CA TRP A 355 8.50 15.45 20.54
C TRP A 355 9.08 14.20 21.23
N ASP A 356 8.26 13.22 21.57
CA ASP A 356 8.68 12.06 22.35
C ASP A 356 9.75 11.22 21.63
N PHE A 357 9.52 10.90 20.34
CA PHE A 357 10.51 10.13 19.59
C PHE A 357 11.74 10.96 19.20
N VAL A 358 11.62 12.28 19.00
CA VAL A 358 12.80 13.16 18.79
C VAL A 358 13.61 13.30 20.08
N ARG A 359 12.94 13.41 21.24
CA ARG A 359 13.58 13.41 22.56
C ARG A 359 14.33 12.11 22.80
N PHE A 360 13.74 10.97 22.45
CA PHE A 360 14.43 9.67 22.48
C PHE A 360 15.67 9.68 21.58
N ALA A 361 15.52 10.07 20.30
CA ALA A 361 16.63 10.12 19.35
C ALA A 361 17.79 10.96 19.89
N ARG A 362 17.51 12.17 20.40
CA ARG A 362 18.49 13.05 21.03
C ARG A 362 19.17 12.39 22.23
N SER A 363 18.41 11.73 23.12
CA SER A 363 18.96 11.05 24.30
C SER A 363 19.92 9.90 23.94
N GLN A 364 19.76 9.31 22.76
CA GLN A 364 20.60 8.24 22.23
C GLN A 364 21.72 8.75 21.29
N GLY A 365 21.89 10.07 21.16
CA GLY A 365 22.86 10.68 20.25
C GLY A 365 22.54 10.46 18.77
N ILE A 366 21.29 10.16 18.42
CA ILE A 366 20.83 10.02 17.04
C ILE A 366 20.46 11.43 16.53
N GLN A 367 21.19 11.90 15.52
CA GLN A 367 20.91 13.19 14.88
C GLN A 367 19.52 13.17 14.23
N ALA A 368 18.71 14.17 14.57
CA ALA A 368 17.36 14.37 14.08
C ALA A 368 17.09 15.86 13.81
N THR A 369 16.39 16.16 12.72
CA THR A 369 15.94 17.52 12.41
C THR A 369 14.63 17.50 11.62
N ALA A 370 13.75 18.46 11.92
CA ALA A 370 12.58 18.72 11.13
C ALA A 370 12.96 19.36 9.79
N ARG A 371 12.13 19.13 8.77
CA ARG A 371 12.22 19.77 7.46
C ARG A 371 10.85 20.29 7.01
N GLY A 372 10.83 20.98 5.88
CA GLY A 372 9.59 21.49 5.30
C GLY A 372 9.01 22.66 6.10
N SER A 373 7.69 22.82 6.05
CA SER A 373 7.01 23.95 6.69
C SER A 373 7.04 23.89 8.21
N GLY A 374 7.14 22.70 8.81
CA GLY A 374 7.23 22.52 10.27
C GLY A 374 8.36 23.29 10.95
N VAL A 375 9.40 23.67 10.20
CA VAL A 375 10.53 24.51 10.65
C VAL A 375 10.09 25.95 11.00
N GLY A 376 8.99 26.44 10.41
CA GLY A 376 8.45 27.78 10.66
C GLY A 376 7.68 27.94 11.98
N SER A 377 7.54 26.86 12.76
CA SER A 377 6.85 26.87 14.05
C SER A 377 7.81 27.11 15.20
N LEU A 378 7.49 28.10 16.05
CA LEU A 378 8.17 28.34 17.31
C LEU A 378 7.97 27.16 18.29
N VAL A 379 6.80 26.50 18.24
CA VAL A 379 6.56 25.25 18.99
C VAL A 379 7.53 24.14 18.55
N SER A 380 7.72 23.94 17.24
CA SER A 380 8.73 22.97 16.73
C SER A 380 10.15 23.30 17.17
N TYR A 381 10.50 24.58 17.19
CA TYR A 381 11.80 25.04 17.69
C TYR A 381 11.94 24.76 19.19
N ALA A 382 10.94 25.14 20.00
CA ALA A 382 10.91 24.91 21.44
C ALA A 382 11.08 23.43 21.81
N LEU A 383 10.40 22.53 21.10
CA LEU A 383 10.46 21.08 21.33
C LEU A 383 11.74 20.41 20.78
N HIS A 384 12.69 21.18 20.25
CA HIS A 384 13.89 20.70 19.58
C HIS A 384 13.65 19.80 18.37
N LEU A 385 12.52 19.98 17.69
CA LEU A 385 12.27 19.34 16.40
C LEU A 385 13.08 20.05 15.31
N SER A 386 13.08 21.38 15.35
CA SER A 386 13.88 22.26 14.49
C SER A 386 15.02 22.90 15.28
N HIS A 387 16.13 23.19 14.60
CA HIS A 387 17.26 23.95 15.16
C HIS A 387 17.34 25.40 14.65
N ILE A 388 16.45 25.79 13.75
CA ILE A 388 16.38 27.15 13.19
C ILE A 388 15.34 27.96 13.95
N CYS A 389 15.72 29.15 14.44
CA CYS A 389 14.81 30.06 15.15
C CYS A 389 13.88 30.76 14.14
N PRO A 390 12.56 30.52 14.18
CA PRO A 390 11.65 31.09 13.16
C PRO A 390 11.52 32.61 13.27
N LEU A 391 11.70 33.19 14.45
CA LEU A 391 11.67 34.64 14.67
C LEU A 391 12.92 35.36 14.15
N GLU A 392 14.03 34.64 13.96
CA GLU A 392 15.29 35.23 13.46
C GLU A 392 15.30 35.33 11.93
N TYR A 393 14.65 34.36 11.27
CA TYR A 393 14.63 34.22 9.82
C TYR A 393 13.25 34.51 9.21
N ASP A 394 12.37 35.19 9.94
CA ASP A 394 11.04 35.59 9.48
C ASP A 394 10.19 34.42 8.92
N LEU A 395 10.33 33.24 9.52
CA LEU A 395 9.62 32.04 9.09
C LEU A 395 8.17 32.05 9.60
N LEU A 396 7.24 31.79 8.67
CA LEU A 396 5.80 31.91 8.92
C LEU A 396 5.21 30.59 9.42
N PHE A 397 4.45 30.64 10.51
CA PHE A 397 3.75 29.49 11.07
C PHE A 397 2.56 29.08 10.21
N GLU A 398 1.90 30.04 9.57
CA GLU A 398 0.69 29.86 8.76
C GLU A 398 0.97 29.09 7.47
N ARG A 399 2.23 29.08 7.03
CA ARG A 399 2.67 28.19 5.95
C ARG A 399 2.66 26.71 6.37
N PHE A 400 2.79 26.45 7.66
CA PHE A 400 2.73 25.12 8.25
C PHE A 400 1.32 24.75 8.68
N LEU A 401 0.71 25.56 9.53
CA LEU A 401 -0.61 25.29 10.08
C LEU A 401 -1.46 26.56 10.08
N ASP A 402 -2.63 26.47 9.45
CA ASP A 402 -3.58 27.58 9.31
C ASP A 402 -4.98 27.09 9.67
N GLU A 403 -5.73 27.89 10.44
CA GLU A 403 -7.09 27.55 10.88
C GLU A 403 -8.09 27.38 9.73
N ASN A 404 -7.83 28.02 8.58
CA ASN A 404 -8.67 27.94 7.39
C ASN A 404 -8.39 26.68 6.56
N ARG A 405 -7.35 25.91 6.90
CA ARG A 405 -6.97 24.68 6.19
C ARG A 405 -7.41 23.46 7.00
N ARG A 406 -7.98 22.47 6.30
CA ARG A 406 -8.46 21.22 6.92
C ARG A 406 -7.42 20.09 6.88
N GLU A 407 -6.26 20.35 6.30
CA GLU A 407 -5.15 19.40 6.18
C GLU A 407 -4.54 19.11 7.56
N ALA A 408 -4.10 17.89 7.80
CA ALA A 408 -3.35 17.56 9.00
C ALA A 408 -1.91 18.11 8.89
N PRO A 409 -1.29 18.54 10.00
CA PRO A 409 0.11 18.95 9.99
C PRO A 409 1.00 17.76 9.64
N ASP A 410 2.06 18.04 8.88
CA ASP A 410 3.05 17.06 8.44
C ASP A 410 4.45 17.54 8.84
N ILE A 411 4.91 17.06 9.99
CA ILE A 411 6.26 17.28 10.52
C ILE A 411 7.12 16.11 10.09
N ASP A 412 7.80 16.32 8.96
CA ASP A 412 8.83 15.41 8.47
C ASP A 412 10.08 15.51 9.34
N ILE A 413 10.55 14.39 9.90
CA ILE A 413 11.79 14.33 10.68
C ILE A 413 12.84 13.51 9.92
N ASP A 414 13.95 14.15 9.57
CA ASP A 414 15.14 13.50 9.06
C ASP A 414 15.96 12.92 10.21
N PHE A 415 16.28 11.63 10.12
CA PHE A 415 17.16 10.91 11.02
C PHE A 415 18.45 10.48 10.31
N CYS A 416 19.50 10.22 11.09
CA CYS A 416 20.63 9.43 10.62
C CYS A 416 20.14 8.08 10.06
N GLN A 417 20.42 7.83 8.77
CA GLN A 417 19.92 6.66 8.04
C GLN A 417 20.25 5.33 8.72
N GLN A 418 21.45 5.20 9.30
CA GLN A 418 21.92 3.96 9.93
C GLN A 418 21.21 3.61 11.24
N ARG A 419 20.80 4.63 12.01
CA ARG A 419 20.23 4.47 13.37
C ARG A 419 18.73 4.74 13.44
N ARG A 420 18.09 5.08 12.32
CA ARG A 420 16.64 5.30 12.23
C ARG A 420 15.80 4.12 12.73
N GLY A 421 16.27 2.89 12.52
CA GLY A 421 15.59 1.68 12.98
C GLY A 421 15.39 1.64 14.50
N GLU A 422 16.32 2.23 15.27
CA GLU A 422 16.22 2.32 16.74
C GLU A 422 15.04 3.20 17.16
N VAL A 423 14.79 4.30 16.45
CA VAL A 423 13.66 5.21 16.72
C VAL A 423 12.34 4.55 16.36
N ILE A 424 12.27 3.83 15.23
CA ILE A 424 11.08 3.07 14.85
C ILE A 424 10.77 1.98 15.89
N GLN A 425 11.79 1.30 16.41
CA GLN A 425 11.62 0.30 17.45
C GLN A 425 11.12 0.94 18.76
N TYR A 426 11.69 2.08 19.17
CA TYR A 426 11.19 2.84 20.31
C TYR A 426 9.70 3.19 20.19
N VAL A 427 9.28 3.67 19.01
CA VAL A 427 7.88 3.99 18.75
C VAL A 427 6.99 2.74 18.87
N LYS A 428 7.43 1.60 18.35
CA LYS A 428 6.70 0.32 18.53
C LYS A 428 6.59 -0.08 20.01
N ASP A 429 7.67 0.03 20.76
CA ASP A 429 7.71 -0.34 22.18
C ASP A 429 6.85 0.62 23.03
N ARG A 430 6.81 1.90 22.67
CA ARG A 430 6.08 2.96 23.38
C ARG A 430 4.59 2.98 23.09
N TYR A 431 4.21 2.81 21.82
CA TYR A 431 2.82 2.98 21.35
C TYR A 431 2.11 1.66 21.04
N GLY A 432 2.80 0.52 21.14
CA GLY A 432 2.26 -0.82 20.89
C GLY A 432 2.70 -1.38 19.54
N LEU A 433 3.14 -2.64 19.53
CA LEU A 433 3.62 -3.33 18.32
C LEU A 433 2.52 -3.46 17.26
N GLU A 434 1.29 -3.66 17.71
CA GLU A 434 0.09 -3.81 16.88
C GLU A 434 -0.48 -2.48 16.37
N ASN A 435 -0.06 -1.35 16.95
CA ASN A 435 -0.55 -0.01 16.60
C ASN A 435 0.39 0.72 15.62
N VAL A 436 1.56 0.14 15.32
CA VAL A 436 2.62 0.78 14.54
C VAL A 436 3.07 -0.11 13.39
N ALA A 437 3.00 0.40 12.16
CA ALA A 437 3.51 -0.27 10.98
C ALA A 437 4.15 0.72 10.01
N GLN A 438 4.95 0.22 9.08
CA GLN A 438 5.38 1.04 7.94
C GLN A 438 4.33 1.03 6.84
N ILE A 439 4.33 2.04 5.97
CA ILE A 439 3.38 2.09 4.85
C ILE A 439 3.88 1.21 3.70
N GLY A 440 3.00 0.41 3.11
CA GLY A 440 3.27 -0.36 1.91
C GLY A 440 3.35 0.51 0.65
N THR A 441 4.05 0.03 -0.36
CA THR A 441 4.12 0.65 -1.69
C THR A 441 3.99 -0.42 -2.75
N PHE A 442 3.54 -0.02 -3.94
CA PHE A 442 3.47 -0.90 -5.10
C PHE A 442 4.47 -0.45 -6.15
N GLY A 443 5.36 -1.35 -6.55
CA GLY A 443 6.13 -1.17 -7.76
C GLY A 443 5.24 -1.45 -8.97
N THR A 444 5.05 -0.48 -9.84
CA THR A 444 4.30 -0.63 -11.09
C THR A 444 5.23 -0.88 -12.27
N LEU A 445 4.74 -1.58 -13.30
CA LEU A 445 5.47 -1.77 -14.55
C LEU A 445 5.49 -0.48 -15.38
N ALA A 446 6.50 0.36 -15.16
CA ALA A 446 6.77 1.51 -16.04
C ALA A 446 7.12 1.06 -17.46
N ALA A 447 6.92 1.92 -18.47
CA ALA A 447 7.16 1.64 -19.90
C ALA A 447 8.41 0.78 -20.18
N ARG A 448 9.59 1.23 -19.71
CA ARG A 448 10.86 0.53 -19.90
C ARG A 448 10.89 -0.85 -19.21
N ALA A 449 10.30 -0.97 -18.02
CA ALA A 449 10.24 -2.22 -17.28
C ALA A 449 9.27 -3.23 -17.93
N ALA A 450 8.13 -2.76 -18.43
CA ALA A 450 7.18 -3.57 -19.18
C ALA A 450 7.85 -4.18 -20.43
N ILE A 451 8.54 -3.37 -21.25
CA ILE A 451 9.29 -3.86 -22.42
C ILE A 451 10.30 -4.95 -22.02
N ARG A 452 11.06 -4.74 -20.93
CA ARG A 452 12.06 -5.71 -20.46
C ARG A 452 11.44 -7.04 -20.05
N ASP A 453 10.36 -6.99 -19.27
CA ASP A 453 9.71 -8.21 -18.78
C ASP A 453 9.00 -8.97 -19.90
N VAL A 454 8.31 -8.29 -20.82
CA VAL A 454 7.71 -8.93 -22.01
C VAL A 454 8.79 -9.52 -22.90
N GLY A 455 9.85 -8.77 -23.20
CA GLY A 455 10.97 -9.25 -24.02
C GLY A 455 11.61 -10.51 -23.45
N ARG A 456 11.81 -10.54 -22.12
CA ARG A 456 12.27 -11.76 -21.44
C ARG A 456 11.27 -12.91 -21.57
N ALA A 457 9.98 -12.67 -21.33
CA ALA A 457 8.94 -13.71 -21.42
C ALA A 457 8.82 -14.28 -22.86
N LEU A 458 9.02 -13.46 -23.88
CA LEU A 458 9.05 -13.88 -25.29
C LEU A 458 10.35 -14.63 -25.68
N GLY A 459 11.37 -14.63 -24.82
CA GLY A 459 12.67 -15.23 -25.13
C GLY A 459 13.51 -14.39 -26.10
N MET A 460 13.23 -13.10 -26.24
CA MET A 460 14.01 -12.20 -27.09
C MET A 460 15.44 -12.00 -26.51
N PRO A 461 16.47 -11.90 -27.35
CA PRO A 461 17.82 -11.61 -26.89
C PRO A 461 17.88 -10.28 -26.12
N ILE A 462 18.49 -10.27 -24.93
CA ILE A 462 18.62 -9.08 -24.06
C ILE A 462 19.15 -7.85 -24.82
N PRO A 463 20.21 -7.95 -25.67
CA PRO A 463 20.70 -6.79 -26.41
C PRO A 463 19.65 -6.17 -27.35
N ARG A 464 18.75 -6.99 -27.91
CA ARG A 464 17.67 -6.50 -28.77
C ARG A 464 16.61 -5.77 -27.95
N VAL A 465 16.25 -6.31 -26.80
CA VAL A 465 15.30 -5.67 -25.87
C VAL A 465 15.86 -4.34 -25.36
N ASP A 466 17.13 -4.31 -24.97
CA ASP A 466 17.79 -3.08 -24.52
C ASP A 466 17.88 -2.01 -25.63
N ALA A 467 18.06 -2.42 -26.89
CA ALA A 467 18.01 -1.49 -28.02
C ALA A 467 16.63 -0.83 -28.16
N VAL A 468 15.54 -1.57 -27.97
CA VAL A 468 14.18 -1.00 -27.97
C VAL A 468 13.96 -0.08 -26.76
N VAL A 469 14.40 -0.50 -25.57
CA VAL A 469 14.29 0.29 -24.34
C VAL A 469 15.03 1.62 -24.45
N ALA A 470 16.20 1.63 -25.09
CA ALA A 470 17.01 2.84 -25.29
C ALA A 470 16.31 3.88 -26.19
N MET A 471 15.35 3.47 -27.03
CA MET A 471 14.56 4.38 -27.87
C MET A 471 13.42 5.07 -27.11
N VAL A 472 13.09 4.63 -25.89
CA VAL A 472 12.07 5.25 -25.03
C VAL A 472 12.64 6.53 -24.41
N PRO A 473 12.00 7.70 -24.56
CA PRO A 473 12.48 8.96 -23.96
C PRO A 473 12.66 8.90 -22.43
N GLU A 474 13.64 9.64 -21.90
CA GLU A 474 13.87 9.78 -20.44
C GLU A 474 12.98 10.86 -19.85
N GLU A 475 11.68 10.59 -19.86
CA GLU A 475 10.66 11.45 -19.25
C GLU A 475 9.99 10.73 -18.08
N LEU A 476 9.74 11.47 -16.99
CA LEU A 476 9.06 10.92 -15.82
C LEU A 476 7.62 10.55 -16.19
N LYS A 477 7.24 9.29 -15.89
CA LYS A 477 5.88 8.74 -16.11
C LYS A 477 5.40 8.70 -17.56
N ILE A 478 6.32 8.67 -18.54
CA ILE A 478 5.95 8.46 -19.94
C ILE A 478 5.28 7.10 -20.14
N THR A 479 4.20 7.09 -20.92
CA THR A 479 3.51 5.85 -21.35
C THR A 479 4.11 5.31 -22.65
N LEU A 480 3.90 4.03 -22.94
CA LEU A 480 4.35 3.43 -24.20
C LEU A 480 3.67 4.06 -25.43
N GLU A 481 2.41 4.45 -25.30
CA GLU A 481 1.67 5.15 -26.34
C GLU A 481 2.32 6.50 -26.67
N GLU A 482 2.60 7.31 -25.65
CA GLU A 482 3.31 8.58 -25.80
C GLU A 482 4.74 8.39 -26.31
N ALA A 483 5.45 7.36 -25.85
CA ALA A 483 6.81 7.07 -26.29
C ALA A 483 6.87 6.77 -27.80
N ILE A 484 5.92 5.99 -28.33
CA ILE A 484 5.81 5.70 -29.77
C ILE A 484 5.46 6.98 -30.54
N GLN A 485 4.64 7.87 -29.97
CA GLN A 485 4.30 9.15 -30.61
C GLN A 485 5.43 10.17 -30.57
N LYS A 486 6.33 10.14 -29.58
CA LYS A 486 7.43 11.12 -29.44
C LYS A 486 8.75 10.68 -30.07
N SER A 487 9.06 9.39 -30.04
CA SER A 487 10.32 8.84 -30.55
C SER A 487 10.15 8.31 -31.97
N ASP A 488 10.68 9.03 -32.96
CA ASP A 488 10.64 8.59 -34.36
C ASP A 488 11.33 7.23 -34.56
N GLY A 489 12.39 6.95 -33.79
CA GLY A 489 13.08 5.66 -33.81
C GLY A 489 12.18 4.51 -33.34
N LEU A 490 11.47 4.72 -32.22
CA LEU A 490 10.55 3.71 -31.68
C LEU A 490 9.34 3.52 -32.59
N ARG A 491 8.78 4.60 -33.15
CA ARG A 491 7.67 4.54 -34.12
C ARG A 491 8.05 3.73 -35.35
N LYS A 492 9.22 4.02 -35.94
CA LYS A 492 9.70 3.29 -37.12
C LYS A 492 9.91 1.81 -36.81
N ALA A 493 10.47 1.49 -35.64
CA ALA A 493 10.64 0.10 -35.22
C ALA A 493 9.28 -0.62 -35.06
N TYR A 494 8.29 0.04 -34.45
CA TYR A 494 6.92 -0.47 -34.32
C TYR A 494 6.23 -0.69 -35.68
N GLU A 495 6.49 0.18 -36.66
CA GLU A 495 5.90 0.10 -37.99
C GLU A 495 6.53 -0.97 -38.88
N THR A 496 7.84 -1.20 -38.75
CA THR A 496 8.64 -2.00 -39.69
C THR A 496 9.05 -3.38 -39.18
N ASP A 497 9.13 -3.59 -37.87
CA ASP A 497 9.56 -4.86 -37.25
C ASP A 497 8.39 -5.52 -36.52
N ALA A 498 7.91 -6.64 -37.05
CA ALA A 498 6.78 -7.37 -36.50
C ALA A 498 7.05 -7.94 -35.09
N GLU A 499 8.29 -8.30 -34.78
CA GLU A 499 8.66 -8.79 -33.44
C GLU A 499 8.62 -7.65 -32.42
N VAL A 500 9.13 -6.47 -32.79
CA VAL A 500 9.07 -5.26 -31.94
C VAL A 500 7.63 -4.77 -31.79
N ARG A 501 6.81 -4.83 -32.84
CA ARG A 501 5.37 -4.52 -32.73
C ARG A 501 4.70 -5.41 -31.68
N LYS A 502 4.87 -6.73 -31.79
CA LYS A 502 4.30 -7.69 -30.83
C LYS A 502 4.80 -7.45 -29.40
N LEU A 503 6.09 -7.18 -29.24
CA LEU A 503 6.69 -6.82 -27.94
C LEU A 503 6.01 -5.59 -27.33
N LEU A 504 5.83 -4.52 -28.11
CA LEU A 504 5.26 -3.26 -27.65
C LEU A 504 3.75 -3.37 -27.38
N ASP A 505 2.99 -4.08 -28.21
CA ASP A 505 1.55 -4.28 -28.00
C ASP A 505 1.27 -5.06 -26.71
N LEU A 506 2.03 -6.14 -26.45
CA LEU A 506 1.94 -6.87 -25.19
C LEU A 506 2.43 -6.05 -23.99
N ALA A 507 3.48 -5.24 -24.17
CA ALA A 507 3.98 -4.37 -23.13
C ALA A 507 2.97 -3.27 -22.75
N LYS A 508 2.20 -2.74 -23.72
CA LYS A 508 1.08 -1.81 -23.46
C LYS A 508 0.01 -2.45 -22.58
N GLY A 509 -0.31 -3.74 -22.81
CA GLY A 509 -1.31 -4.47 -22.03
C GLY A 509 -0.94 -4.67 -20.56
N ILE A 510 0.35 -4.62 -20.21
CA ILE A 510 0.84 -4.80 -18.83
C ILE A 510 1.44 -3.54 -18.21
N GLU A 511 1.52 -2.44 -18.96
CA GLU A 511 2.03 -1.16 -18.48
C GLU A 511 1.15 -0.62 -17.35
N GLY A 512 1.78 -0.10 -16.30
CA GLY A 512 1.09 0.47 -15.14
C GLY A 512 0.50 -0.55 -14.17
N LEU A 513 0.53 -1.84 -14.50
CA LEU A 513 0.06 -2.90 -13.59
C LEU A 513 1.00 -3.05 -12.38
N ALA A 514 0.45 -3.55 -11.28
CA ALA A 514 1.21 -3.72 -10.04
C ALA A 514 2.04 -4.99 -10.16
N ARG A 515 3.34 -4.88 -9.87
CA ARG A 515 4.31 -5.97 -10.01
C ARG A 515 4.63 -6.61 -8.68
N ASN A 516 4.95 -5.78 -7.70
CA ASN A 516 5.48 -6.20 -6.42
C ASN A 516 5.11 -5.22 -5.31
N VAL A 517 5.16 -5.73 -4.09
CA VAL A 517 5.02 -4.96 -2.87
C VAL A 517 6.40 -4.53 -2.38
N GLY A 518 6.52 -3.28 -1.95
CA GLY A 518 7.68 -2.74 -1.24
C GLY A 518 7.28 -1.96 0.01
N THR A 519 8.27 -1.51 0.77
CA THR A 519 8.07 -0.65 1.95
C THR A 519 8.33 0.80 1.59
N HIS A 520 7.49 1.72 2.05
CA HIS A 520 7.76 3.14 1.93
C HIS A 520 9.07 3.47 2.65
N ALA A 521 9.94 4.25 2.00
CA ALA A 521 11.27 4.50 2.51
C ALA A 521 11.23 5.21 3.88
N ALA A 522 10.24 6.07 4.11
CA ALA A 522 10.17 6.96 5.27
C ALA A 522 8.93 6.78 6.16
N ALA A 523 7.80 6.35 5.62
CA ALA A 523 6.51 6.60 6.27
C ALA A 523 6.18 5.47 7.25
N VAL A 524 5.90 5.88 8.49
CA VAL A 524 5.37 5.05 9.57
C VAL A 524 3.97 5.54 9.88
N VAL A 525 3.07 4.61 10.18
CA VAL A 525 1.73 4.89 10.65
C VAL A 525 1.63 4.48 12.11
N ILE A 526 0.97 5.33 12.90
CA ILE A 526 0.70 5.10 14.32
C ILE A 526 -0.79 5.32 14.52
N ALA A 527 -1.47 4.38 15.18
CA ALA A 527 -2.90 4.45 15.47
C ALA A 527 -3.18 4.48 16.98
N ASP A 528 -4.43 4.77 17.36
CA ASP A 528 -4.93 4.70 18.74
C ASP A 528 -5.30 3.27 19.19
N ARG A 529 -5.39 2.34 18.24
CA ARG A 529 -5.83 0.95 18.41
C ARG A 529 -5.07 0.04 17.42
N PRO A 530 -5.19 -1.30 17.55
CA PRO A 530 -4.53 -2.20 16.63
C PRO A 530 -4.84 -1.86 15.18
N LEU A 531 -3.80 -1.74 14.35
CA LEU A 531 -3.93 -1.30 12.95
C LEU A 531 -4.86 -2.20 12.13
N THR A 532 -4.97 -3.47 12.50
CA THR A 532 -5.85 -4.45 11.87
C THR A 532 -7.35 -4.16 12.07
N ASP A 533 -7.72 -3.18 12.90
CA ASP A 533 -9.10 -2.67 12.95
C ASP A 533 -9.39 -1.64 11.85
N TYR A 534 -8.35 -1.08 11.20
CA TYR A 534 -8.45 0.00 10.21
C TYR A 534 -7.93 -0.39 8.83
N VAL A 535 -6.75 -1.04 8.77
CA VAL A 535 -6.02 -1.32 7.54
C VAL A 535 -5.47 -2.75 7.54
N PRO A 536 -5.46 -3.44 6.38
CA PRO A 536 -4.86 -4.75 6.27
C PRO A 536 -3.33 -4.65 6.34
N LEU A 537 -2.70 -5.63 6.98
CA LEU A 537 -1.25 -5.69 7.19
C LEU A 537 -0.63 -6.89 6.45
N GLN A 538 0.68 -6.81 6.20
CA GLN A 538 1.46 -7.92 5.66
C GLN A 538 2.94 -7.81 6.04
N HIS A 539 3.66 -8.93 6.00
CA HIS A 539 5.11 -8.91 6.00
C HIS A 539 5.64 -8.64 4.60
N VAL A 540 6.77 -7.95 4.54
CA VAL A 540 7.58 -7.91 3.30
C VAL A 540 8.32 -9.25 3.20
N GLN A 541 8.40 -9.82 2.00
CA GLN A 541 9.14 -11.07 1.76
C GLN A 541 10.55 -10.99 2.38
N ASP A 542 10.92 -12.05 3.09
CA ASP A 542 12.20 -12.22 3.78
C ASP A 542 12.52 -11.19 4.87
N LYS A 543 11.53 -10.39 5.30
CA LYS A 543 11.69 -9.41 6.39
C LYS A 543 10.65 -9.63 7.48
N LYS A 544 11.05 -9.36 8.73
CA LYS A 544 10.15 -9.35 9.89
C LYS A 544 9.31 -8.08 9.99
N GLU A 545 9.63 -7.06 9.20
CA GLU A 545 8.91 -5.79 9.20
C GLU A 545 7.46 -6.00 8.74
N VAL A 546 6.53 -5.39 9.47
CA VAL A 546 5.11 -5.35 9.12
C VAL A 546 4.84 -4.04 8.38
N ILE A 547 4.17 -4.15 7.25
CA ILE A 547 3.73 -3.02 6.44
C ILE A 547 2.22 -3.05 6.26
N THR A 548 1.63 -1.91 5.93
CA THR A 548 0.25 -1.87 5.42
C THR A 548 0.18 -2.53 4.05
N GLN A 549 -0.94 -3.19 3.77
CA GLN A 549 -1.29 -3.66 2.43
C GLN A 549 -1.74 -2.52 1.52
N TRP A 550 -2.06 -1.36 2.08
CA TRP A 550 -2.47 -0.16 1.35
C TRP A 550 -1.32 0.82 1.18
N ALA A 551 -1.34 1.54 0.06
CA ALA A 551 -0.41 2.62 -0.20
C ALA A 551 -0.77 3.88 0.60
N MET A 552 0.18 4.83 0.66
CA MET A 552 0.08 6.06 1.45
C MET A 552 -1.28 6.78 1.34
N GLY A 553 -1.75 7.06 0.11
CA GLY A 553 -3.01 7.78 -0.09
C GLY A 553 -4.23 7.01 0.44
N ASP A 554 -4.21 5.68 0.39
CA ASP A 554 -5.28 4.83 0.91
C ASP A 554 -5.25 4.76 2.45
N VAL A 555 -4.05 4.71 3.05
CA VAL A 555 -3.86 4.75 4.51
C VAL A 555 -4.34 6.08 5.11
N GLU A 556 -4.02 7.21 4.47
CA GLU A 556 -4.50 8.54 4.90
C GLU A 556 -6.03 8.64 4.83
N ARG A 557 -6.63 8.10 3.75
CA ARG A 557 -8.10 8.07 3.58
C ARG A 557 -8.81 7.18 4.59
N ALA A 558 -8.12 6.13 5.04
CA ALA A 558 -8.57 5.29 6.16
C ALA A 558 -8.51 6.01 7.51
N GLY A 559 -7.99 7.24 7.56
CA GLY A 559 -8.02 8.08 8.77
C GLY A 559 -6.76 8.05 9.61
N LEU A 560 -5.74 7.33 9.16
CA LEU A 560 -4.53 7.12 9.94
C LEU A 560 -3.51 8.24 9.69
N LEU A 561 -2.78 8.58 10.75
CA LEU A 561 -1.76 9.61 10.68
C LEU A 561 -0.44 9.03 10.21
N LYS A 562 0.08 9.57 9.11
CA LYS A 562 1.44 9.28 8.70
C LYS A 562 2.44 10.13 9.48
N MET A 563 3.61 9.57 9.69
CA MET A 563 4.79 10.26 10.16
C MET A 563 5.96 9.82 9.30
N ASP A 564 6.67 10.78 8.70
CA ASP A 564 7.82 10.48 7.86
C ASP A 564 9.10 10.47 8.68
N PHE A 565 9.64 9.26 8.87
CA PHE A 565 10.94 8.99 9.46
C PHE A 565 11.92 8.91 8.29
N LEU A 566 12.50 10.03 7.87
CA LEU A 566 13.39 10.02 6.72
C LEU A 566 14.79 9.58 7.13
N GLY A 567 15.45 8.80 6.28
CA GLY A 567 16.85 8.42 6.47
C GLY A 567 17.76 9.30 5.62
N LEU A 568 18.33 10.35 6.19
CA LEU A 568 19.21 11.26 5.46
C LEU A 568 20.68 10.81 5.60
N ARG A 569 21.29 10.43 4.47
CA ARG A 569 22.69 9.99 4.42
C ARG A 569 23.64 11.06 4.96
N ASN A 570 23.33 12.34 4.76
CA ASN A 570 24.18 13.44 5.19
C ASN A 570 24.22 13.59 6.71
N LEU A 571 23.13 13.28 7.43
CA LEU A 571 23.17 13.21 8.90
C LEU A 571 24.06 12.06 9.37
N THR A 572 24.06 10.93 8.65
CA THR A 572 25.01 9.83 8.93
C THR A 572 26.45 10.25 8.69
N ILE A 573 26.73 10.97 7.61
CA ILE A 573 28.08 11.50 7.33
C ILE A 573 28.52 12.43 8.45
N LEU A 574 27.65 13.38 8.84
CA LEU A 574 27.94 14.34 9.91
C LEU A 574 28.21 13.63 11.24
N SER A 575 27.38 12.66 11.64
CA SER A 575 27.62 11.86 12.85
C SER A 575 28.99 11.19 12.84
N LYS A 576 29.37 10.56 11.73
CA LYS A 576 30.68 9.90 11.60
C LYS A 576 31.85 10.87 11.63
N VAL A 577 31.69 12.06 11.03
CA VAL A 577 32.72 13.10 11.07
C VAL A 577 32.97 13.55 12.51
N ILE A 578 31.91 13.78 13.29
CA ILE A 578 32.02 14.15 14.71
C ILE A 578 32.70 13.03 15.51
N GLU A 579 32.27 11.78 15.32
CA GLU A 579 32.87 10.61 15.98
C GLU A 579 34.36 10.48 15.67
N LEU A 580 34.76 10.68 14.40
CA LEU A 580 36.17 10.61 13.99
C LEU A 580 37.00 11.77 14.56
N ILE A 581 36.44 12.98 14.62
CA ILE A 581 37.11 14.13 15.24
C ILE A 581 37.33 13.85 16.72
N GLU A 582 36.32 13.37 17.45
CA GLU A 582 36.44 13.00 18.86
C GLU A 582 37.49 11.88 19.06
N GLN A 583 37.50 10.85 18.20
CA GLN A 583 38.48 9.76 18.26
C GLN A 583 39.93 10.20 17.98
N THR A 584 40.12 11.19 17.11
CA THR A 584 41.46 11.61 16.65
C THR A 584 42.04 12.76 17.47
N THR A 585 41.19 13.66 17.96
CA THR A 585 41.61 14.87 18.69
C THR A 585 41.32 14.77 20.19
N GLY A 586 40.38 13.92 20.61
CA GLY A 586 39.84 13.89 21.96
C GLY A 586 38.80 14.99 22.23
N GLU A 587 38.53 15.87 21.27
CA GLU A 587 37.58 16.98 21.40
C GLU A 587 36.20 16.61 20.86
N LYS A 588 35.17 16.81 21.69
CA LYS A 588 33.78 16.62 21.30
C LYS A 588 33.21 17.93 20.77
N ILE A 589 33.01 18.00 19.45
CA ILE A 589 32.45 19.17 18.77
C ILE A 589 30.91 19.14 18.78
N ASP A 590 30.30 20.32 18.89
CA ASP A 590 28.85 20.51 18.71
C ASP A 590 28.59 21.34 17.44
N PRO A 591 28.12 20.73 16.33
CA PRO A 591 27.85 21.44 15.08
C PRO A 591 26.85 22.59 15.22
N TYR A 592 25.94 22.53 16.21
CA TYR A 592 24.93 23.57 16.40
C TYR A 592 25.50 24.86 17.02
N THR A 593 26.76 24.85 17.44
CA THR A 593 27.45 26.01 18.00
C THR A 593 28.33 26.74 16.99
N PHE A 594 28.44 26.23 15.76
CA PHE A 594 29.30 26.83 14.74
C PHE A 594 28.77 28.20 14.30
N PRO A 595 29.68 29.17 14.05
CA PRO A 595 29.30 30.47 13.52
C PRO A 595 28.71 30.33 12.11
N LEU A 596 27.67 31.12 11.82
CA LEU A 596 26.99 31.13 10.52
C LEU A 596 27.58 32.17 9.54
N ASP A 597 28.60 32.91 9.98
CA ASP A 597 29.31 33.98 9.28
C ASP A 597 30.80 33.63 9.03
N ASP A 598 31.15 32.34 9.02
CA ASP A 598 32.52 31.88 8.81
C ASP A 598 33.04 32.20 7.39
N ALA A 599 34.00 33.12 7.32
CA ALA A 599 34.53 33.64 6.06
C ALA A 599 35.22 32.57 5.21
N GLU A 600 35.90 31.59 5.83
CA GLU A 600 36.58 30.52 5.11
C GLU A 600 35.58 29.56 4.43
N THR A 601 34.47 29.25 5.11
CA THR A 601 33.35 28.48 4.56
C THR A 601 32.74 29.18 3.36
N PHE A 602 32.44 30.48 3.44
CA PHE A 602 31.91 31.24 2.31
C PHE A 602 32.90 31.37 1.15
N ALA A 603 34.20 31.54 1.45
CA ALA A 603 35.24 31.58 0.42
C ALA A 603 35.31 30.27 -0.36
N LEU A 604 35.14 29.12 0.31
CA LEU A 604 35.08 27.80 -0.33
C LEU A 604 33.85 27.69 -1.25
N LEU A 605 32.68 28.11 -0.81
CA LEU A 605 31.47 28.15 -1.63
C LEU A 605 31.64 29.04 -2.87
N CYS A 606 32.24 30.23 -2.71
CA CYS A 606 32.53 31.16 -3.80
C CYS A 606 33.51 30.61 -4.84
N ARG A 607 34.39 29.66 -4.47
CA ARG A 607 35.27 28.96 -5.41
C ARG A 607 34.56 27.82 -6.15
N GLY A 608 33.35 27.44 -5.73
CA GLY A 608 32.59 26.33 -6.32
C GLY A 608 33.12 24.95 -5.91
N GLU A 609 33.90 24.87 -4.82
CA GLU A 609 34.53 23.65 -4.31
C GLU A 609 33.55 22.76 -3.52
N THR A 610 32.33 22.58 -4.02
CA THR A 610 31.21 21.99 -3.26
C THR A 610 31.07 20.47 -3.38
N LYS A 611 32.14 19.75 -3.68
CA LYS A 611 32.09 18.29 -3.76
C LYS A 611 31.91 17.71 -2.34
N GLY A 612 30.81 17.00 -2.10
CA GLY A 612 30.46 16.49 -0.78
C GLY A 612 29.69 17.47 0.11
N ILE A 613 29.33 18.67 -0.38
CA ILE A 613 28.52 19.64 0.35
C ILE A 613 27.04 19.42 -0.02
N PHE A 614 26.23 19.10 0.98
CA PHE A 614 24.81 18.83 0.82
C PHE A 614 24.08 19.90 0.00
N GLN A 615 23.19 19.49 -0.91
CA GLN A 615 22.41 20.32 -1.84
C GLN A 615 23.20 21.12 -2.90
N LEU A 616 24.50 21.33 -2.71
CA LEU A 616 25.29 22.25 -3.53
C LEU A 616 26.22 21.55 -4.54
N GLU A 617 26.09 20.24 -4.75
CA GLU A 617 27.05 19.46 -5.54
C GLU A 617 26.88 19.55 -7.07
N SER A 618 25.69 19.93 -7.55
CA SER A 618 25.39 19.89 -8.99
C SER A 618 26.18 20.93 -9.79
N GLY A 619 26.50 20.62 -11.05
CA GLY A 619 27.29 21.52 -11.91
C GLY A 619 26.66 22.91 -12.06
N GLY A 620 25.35 22.97 -12.30
CA GLY A 620 24.64 24.25 -12.42
C GLY A 620 24.65 25.08 -11.12
N ILE A 621 24.58 24.44 -9.95
CA ILE A 621 24.66 25.13 -8.66
C ILE A 621 26.09 25.63 -8.39
N ARG A 622 27.12 24.87 -8.76
CA ARG A 622 28.52 25.33 -8.66
C ARG A 622 28.76 26.59 -9.47
N ASP A 623 28.30 26.61 -10.72
CA ASP A 623 28.39 27.79 -11.57
C ASP A 623 27.64 28.98 -10.98
N LEU A 624 26.47 28.73 -10.38
CA LEU A 624 25.69 29.75 -9.69
C LEU A 624 26.45 30.33 -8.50
N LEU A 625 27.04 29.50 -7.64
CA LEU A 625 27.79 29.94 -6.46
C LEU A 625 28.98 30.83 -6.82
N GLN A 626 29.73 30.48 -7.87
CA GLN A 626 30.86 31.28 -8.35
C GLN A 626 30.44 32.67 -8.88
N ARG A 627 29.23 32.78 -9.43
CA ARG A 627 28.67 34.04 -9.94
C ARG A 627 28.02 34.87 -8.84
N MET A 628 27.25 34.22 -7.97
CA MET A 628 26.48 34.86 -6.89
C MET A 628 27.39 35.35 -5.78
N LYS A 629 28.46 34.59 -5.47
CA LYS A 629 29.42 34.87 -4.39
C LYS A 629 28.73 35.12 -3.03
N PRO A 630 28.08 34.10 -2.44
CA PRO A 630 27.43 34.25 -1.15
C PRO A 630 28.43 34.67 -0.06
N ASP A 631 28.03 35.63 0.78
CA ASP A 631 28.84 36.22 1.85
C ASP A 631 28.14 36.23 3.22
N HIS A 632 26.87 35.84 3.28
CA HIS A 632 26.12 35.65 4.53
C HIS A 632 25.00 34.60 4.34
N PHE A 633 24.45 34.11 5.45
CA PHE A 633 23.39 33.10 5.45
C PHE A 633 21.97 33.68 5.27
N ARG A 634 21.74 34.93 5.69
CA ARG A 634 20.41 35.59 5.63
C ARG A 634 20.05 36.07 4.23
#